data_AF-T0THG4-F1
#
_entry.id   AF-T0THG4-F1
#
_cell.length_a   1.000
_cell.length_b   1.000
_cell.length_c   1.000
_cell.angle_alpha   90.00
_cell.angle_beta   90.00
_cell.angle_gamma   90.00
#
_symmetry.space_group_name_H-M   'P 1'
#
loop_
_entity.id
_entity.type
_entity.pdbx_description
1 polymer ?
#
loop_
_entity_poly.entity_id
_entity_poly.type
_entity_poly.pdbx_seq_one_letter_code
_entity_poly.pdbx_strand_id
1 'polypeptide(L)'
;MQISDRETSAIMTGMKNVSNLSTMNFQDLNGFQEQKDFIRIRSQENQTIMSKGTENFLENRTFSFWKITISNGKLYDTVYKKDKGITYEIWLSLQDIFEEVGAVLASVFAILLLNYLIGLLLIRHYSKKINGPIQKLAFEASQDSGLLEVPEAPVEVRELAINFNELVKSLQEKIESEKEFASNLSHELRTPVMAISGYISLLKRRREEHPEIVEKSLNYLEQESERLKKLIEDFLTLS
;
A
#
# COMPACT_ATOMS: atom_id res chain seq x y z
N MET A 1 18.70 -3.59 32.90
CA MET A 1 19.02 -3.17 34.28
C MET A 1 18.57 -4.20 35.32
N GLN A 2 17.36 -4.77 35.21
CA GLN A 2 16.83 -5.76 36.17
C GLN A 2 17.58 -7.11 36.21
N ILE A 3 18.24 -7.52 35.11
CA ILE A 3 18.97 -8.80 35.00
C ILE A 3 20.26 -8.76 35.83
N SER A 4 21.05 -7.70 35.68
CA SER A 4 22.28 -7.50 36.46
C SER A 4 22.02 -7.37 37.97
N ASP A 5 20.95 -6.67 38.38
CA ASP A 5 20.59 -6.60 39.80
C ASP A 5 20.22 -7.99 40.39
N ARG A 6 19.66 -8.90 39.56
CA ARG A 6 19.36 -10.28 39.97
C ARG A 6 20.60 -11.16 40.05
N GLU A 7 21.47 -11.11 39.05
CA GLU A 7 22.73 -11.87 39.01
C GLU A 7 23.69 -11.40 40.11
N THR A 8 23.85 -10.09 40.27
CA THR A 8 24.69 -9.53 41.34
C THR A 8 24.12 -9.82 42.72
N SER A 9 22.79 -9.85 42.90
CA SER A 9 22.16 -10.28 44.16
C SER A 9 22.39 -11.77 44.44
N ALA A 10 22.35 -12.63 43.43
CA ALA A 10 22.65 -14.05 43.55
C ALA A 10 24.13 -14.29 43.93
N ILE A 11 25.06 -13.63 43.24
CA ILE A 11 26.50 -13.68 43.53
C ILE A 11 26.76 -13.13 44.95
N MET A 12 26.15 -12.01 45.34
CA MET A 12 26.27 -11.44 46.69
C MET A 12 25.71 -12.36 47.78
N THR A 13 24.59 -13.06 47.51
CA THR A 13 24.00 -14.02 48.44
C THR A 13 24.93 -15.24 48.60
N GLY A 14 25.50 -15.72 47.50
CA GLY A 14 26.53 -16.77 47.52
C GLY A 14 27.75 -16.36 48.34
N MET A 15 28.27 -15.15 48.14
CA MET A 15 29.42 -14.65 48.89
C MET A 15 29.16 -14.47 50.38
N LYS A 16 27.93 -14.10 50.79
CA LYS A 16 27.54 -13.94 52.21
C LYS A 16 27.39 -15.26 52.96
N ASN A 17 27.10 -16.35 52.26
CA ASN A 17 26.91 -17.68 52.86
C ASN A 17 28.23 -18.41 53.11
N VAL A 18 29.35 -17.89 52.61
CA VAL A 18 30.67 -18.47 52.84
C VAL A 18 31.26 -17.93 54.14
N SER A 19 31.49 -18.82 55.10
CA SER A 19 31.99 -18.52 56.44
C SER A 19 33.47 -18.13 56.49
N ASN A 20 34.26 -18.47 55.47
CA ASN A 20 35.64 -18.03 55.32
C ASN A 20 35.93 -17.55 53.89
N LEU A 21 36.19 -16.25 53.75
CA LEU A 21 36.48 -15.61 52.47
C LEU A 21 37.74 -16.19 51.79
N SER A 22 38.72 -16.65 52.57
CA SER A 22 40.00 -17.17 52.05
C SER A 22 39.90 -18.55 51.37
N THR A 23 38.81 -19.29 51.59
CA THR A 23 38.54 -20.61 50.98
C THR A 23 37.41 -20.56 49.93
N MET A 24 36.99 -19.36 49.54
CA MET A 24 35.88 -19.17 48.60
C MET A 24 36.29 -19.57 47.18
N ASN A 25 35.54 -20.48 46.56
CA ASN A 25 35.63 -20.76 45.13
C ASN A 25 34.62 -19.88 44.38
N PHE A 26 35.12 -18.97 43.54
CA PHE A 26 34.28 -18.06 42.77
C PHE A 26 33.44 -18.77 41.70
N GLN A 27 33.85 -19.96 41.23
CA GLN A 27 33.09 -20.74 40.24
C GLN A 27 31.74 -21.24 40.78
N ASP A 28 31.62 -21.38 42.10
CA ASP A 28 30.38 -21.87 42.74
C ASP A 28 29.31 -20.75 42.84
N LEU A 29 29.64 -19.52 42.44
CA LEU A 29 28.73 -18.39 42.45
C LEU A 29 27.84 -18.42 41.21
N ASN A 30 26.54 -18.65 41.42
CA ASN A 30 25.54 -18.63 40.34
C ASN A 30 25.58 -17.30 39.58
N GLY A 31 25.78 -17.37 38.26
CA GLY A 31 25.85 -16.21 37.37
C GLY A 31 27.25 -15.63 37.20
N PHE A 32 28.28 -16.17 37.87
CA PHE A 32 29.68 -15.81 37.65
C PHE A 32 30.30 -16.69 36.56
N GLN A 33 30.77 -16.08 35.48
CA GLN A 33 31.53 -16.75 34.44
C GLN A 33 33.03 -16.51 34.65
N GLU A 34 33.77 -17.54 35.07
CA GLU A 34 35.22 -17.42 35.24
C GLU A 34 35.90 -17.00 33.93
N GLN A 35 36.89 -16.09 34.01
CA GLN A 35 37.62 -15.48 32.89
C GLN A 35 36.87 -14.42 32.07
N LYS A 36 35.54 -14.34 32.19
CA LYS A 36 34.74 -13.24 31.61
C LYS A 36 34.36 -12.21 32.66
N ASP A 37 34.07 -12.67 33.87
CA ASP A 37 33.66 -11.83 34.98
C ASP A 37 34.79 -11.66 35.99
N PHE A 38 34.81 -10.50 36.64
CA PHE A 38 35.86 -10.14 37.58
C PHE A 38 35.24 -9.74 38.91
N ILE A 39 35.82 -10.19 40.02
CA ILE A 39 35.37 -9.87 41.37
C ILE A 39 36.56 -9.46 42.20
N ARG A 40 36.43 -8.34 42.92
CA ARG A 40 37.37 -7.89 43.93
C ARG A 40 36.64 -7.67 45.25
N ILE A 41 37.10 -8.35 46.29
CA ILE A 41 36.61 -8.23 47.66
C ILE A 41 37.71 -7.60 48.52
N ARG A 42 37.40 -6.51 49.22
CA ARG A 42 38.33 -5.86 50.15
C ARG A 42 37.76 -5.91 51.57
N SER A 43 38.49 -6.54 52.49
CA SER A 43 38.16 -6.62 53.92
C SER A 43 38.80 -5.47 54.72
N GLN A 44 38.29 -5.23 55.93
CA GLN A 44 38.84 -4.22 56.87
C GLN A 44 40.24 -4.57 57.38
N GLU A 45 40.61 -5.85 57.38
CA GLU A 45 41.93 -6.34 57.80
C GLU A 45 43.01 -6.21 56.69
N ASN A 46 42.78 -5.33 55.71
CA ASN A 46 43.64 -5.10 54.55
C ASN A 46 43.85 -6.32 53.63
N GLN A 47 43.04 -7.37 53.80
CA GLN A 47 43.02 -8.53 52.89
C GLN A 47 42.19 -8.21 51.65
N THR A 48 42.77 -8.42 50.47
CA THR A 48 42.07 -8.32 49.18
C THR A 48 42.04 -9.69 48.53
N ILE A 49 40.85 -10.15 48.18
CA ILE A 49 40.63 -11.44 47.51
C ILE A 49 40.04 -11.12 46.15
N MET A 50 40.61 -11.71 45.11
CA MET A 50 40.20 -11.45 43.73
C MET A 50 39.91 -12.75 42.99
N SER A 51 38.93 -12.73 42.09
CA SER A 51 38.73 -13.83 41.15
C SER A 51 39.84 -13.87 40.10
N LYS A 52 40.02 -15.03 39.46
CA LYS A 52 41.06 -15.27 38.47
C LYS A 52 41.01 -14.25 37.32
N GLY A 53 42.12 -13.58 37.03
CA GLY A 53 42.24 -12.60 35.95
C GLY A 53 41.81 -11.16 36.31
N THR A 54 41.28 -10.94 37.52
CA THR A 54 40.87 -9.59 37.98
C THR A 54 42.04 -8.63 38.09
N GLU A 55 43.23 -9.11 38.51
CA GLU A 55 44.43 -8.28 38.59
C GLU A 55 44.82 -7.74 37.22
N ASN A 56 44.95 -8.61 36.21
CA ASN A 56 45.19 -8.22 34.83
C ASN A 56 44.08 -7.32 34.26
N PHE A 57 42.82 -7.55 34.64
CA PHE A 57 41.71 -6.69 34.23
C PHE A 57 41.85 -5.26 34.75
N LEU A 58 42.29 -5.10 36.00
CA LEU A 58 42.48 -3.80 36.66
C LEU A 58 43.76 -3.08 36.21
N GLU A 59 44.80 -3.82 35.81
CA GLU A 59 46.02 -3.25 35.24
C GLU A 59 45.82 -2.71 33.82
N ASN A 60 44.87 -3.28 33.08
CA ASN A 60 44.47 -2.76 31.77
C ASN A 60 43.81 -1.38 31.89
N ARG A 61 43.77 -0.63 30.78
CA ARG A 61 43.06 0.66 30.75
C ARG A 61 41.56 0.44 30.90
N THR A 62 41.09 0.47 32.14
CA THR A 62 39.66 0.46 32.47
C THR A 62 39.14 1.90 32.50
N PHE A 63 38.09 2.19 31.73
CA PHE A 63 37.32 3.44 31.86
C PHE A 63 35.96 3.11 32.45
N SER A 64 35.67 3.63 33.64
CA SER A 64 34.36 3.44 34.29
C SER A 64 33.54 4.72 34.16
N PHE A 65 32.34 4.60 33.62
CA PHE A 65 31.35 5.66 33.58
C PHE A 65 30.02 5.13 34.09
N TRP A 66 29.52 5.70 35.18
CA TRP A 66 28.35 5.18 35.88
C TRP A 66 28.54 3.71 36.30
N LYS A 67 27.54 2.84 36.05
CA LYS A 67 27.59 1.41 36.29
C LYS A 67 28.26 0.64 35.14
N ILE A 68 28.86 1.29 34.14
CA ILE A 68 29.48 0.59 33.01
C ILE A 68 30.99 0.78 33.06
N THR A 69 31.74 -0.31 32.90
CA THR A 69 33.19 -0.28 32.74
C THR A 69 33.58 -0.80 31.36
N ILE A 70 34.46 -0.08 30.68
CA ILE A 70 35.06 -0.48 29.42
C ILE A 70 36.49 -0.93 29.72
N SER A 71 36.87 -2.12 29.29
CA SER A 71 38.24 -2.62 29.39
C SER A 71 38.59 -3.39 28.13
N ASN A 72 39.70 -3.01 27.47
CA ASN A 72 40.16 -3.62 26.22
C ASN A 72 39.07 -3.77 25.14
N GLY A 73 38.20 -2.75 25.00
CA GLY A 73 37.10 -2.76 24.03
C GLY A 73 35.88 -3.60 24.42
N LYS A 74 35.91 -4.28 25.57
CA LYS A 74 34.77 -5.02 26.13
C LYS A 74 34.01 -4.19 27.15
N LEU A 75 32.70 -4.39 27.20
CA LEU A 75 31.80 -3.71 28.12
C LEU A 75 31.45 -4.63 29.29
N TYR A 76 31.45 -4.06 30.48
CA TYR A 76 31.12 -4.73 31.73
C TYR A 76 30.09 -3.89 32.49
N ASP A 77 29.13 -4.57 33.11
CA ASP A 77 28.31 -3.94 34.16
C ASP A 77 29.04 -4.05 35.49
N THR A 78 29.10 -2.93 36.18
CA THR A 78 29.94 -2.75 37.36
C THR A 78 29.07 -2.44 38.56
N VAL A 79 29.16 -3.32 39.53
CA VAL A 79 28.41 -3.22 40.79
C VAL A 79 29.36 -3.05 41.96
N TYR A 80 29.15 -1.96 42.70
CA TYR A 80 29.85 -1.65 43.92
C TYR A 80 28.89 -1.79 45.11
N LYS A 81 29.25 -2.62 46.09
CA LYS A 81 28.45 -2.81 47.31
C LYS A 81 29.35 -2.88 48.53
N LYS A 82 28.97 -2.19 49.60
CA LYS A 82 29.69 -2.20 50.88
C LYS A 82 28.77 -2.76 51.97
N ASP A 83 29.23 -3.79 52.68
CA ASP A 83 28.46 -4.43 53.75
C ASP A 83 29.38 -4.83 54.91
N LYS A 84 29.01 -4.46 56.14
CA LYS A 84 29.79 -4.74 57.38
C LYS A 84 31.31 -4.50 57.24
N GLY A 85 31.70 -3.45 56.52
CA GLY A 85 33.10 -3.10 56.32
C GLY A 85 33.83 -3.80 55.17
N ILE A 86 33.19 -4.79 54.52
CA ILE A 86 33.70 -5.47 53.33
C ILE A 86 33.15 -4.76 52.09
N THR A 87 34.04 -4.43 51.16
CA THR A 87 33.67 -3.87 49.84
C THR A 87 33.71 -4.97 48.80
N TYR A 88 32.62 -5.12 48.05
CA TYR A 88 32.47 -6.02 46.92
C TYR A 88 32.41 -5.19 45.64
N GLU A 89 33.27 -5.51 44.70
CA GLU A 89 33.31 -4.92 43.37
C GLU A 89 33.20 -6.06 42.37
N ILE A 90 32.19 -6.01 41.52
CA ILE A 90 31.85 -7.07 40.57
C ILE A 90 31.76 -6.42 39.18
N TRP A 91 32.45 -7.00 38.22
CA TRP A 91 32.38 -6.66 36.80
C TRP A 91 31.83 -7.86 36.04
N LEU A 92 30.62 -7.75 35.52
CA LEU A 92 29.96 -8.78 34.72
C LEU A 92 30.09 -8.46 33.23
N SER A 93 30.53 -9.41 32.42
CA SER A 93 30.72 -9.21 30.99
C SER A 93 29.38 -9.05 30.26
N LEU A 94 29.27 -8.01 29.44
CA LEU A 94 28.10 -7.79 28.57
C LEU A 94 28.30 -8.37 27.16
N GLN A 95 29.44 -9.01 26.88
CA GLN A 95 29.81 -9.47 25.55
C GLN A 95 28.80 -10.49 24.98
N ASP A 96 28.39 -11.47 25.80
CA ASP A 96 27.43 -12.50 25.39
C ASP A 96 26.09 -11.88 24.97
N ILE A 97 25.66 -10.80 25.64
CA ILE A 97 24.43 -10.09 25.29
C ILE A 97 24.54 -9.41 23.92
N PHE A 98 25.68 -8.79 23.62
CA PHE A 98 25.87 -8.13 22.33
C PHE A 98 25.94 -9.10 21.15
N GLU A 99 26.54 -10.28 21.35
CA GLU A 99 26.60 -11.33 20.32
C GLU A 99 25.21 -11.86 19.98
N GLU A 100 24.39 -12.16 20.99
CA GLU A 100 23.01 -12.61 20.81
C GLU A 100 22.13 -11.54 20.15
N VAL A 101 22.20 -10.28 20.62
CA VAL A 101 21.46 -9.16 20.02
C VAL A 101 21.88 -8.92 18.58
N GLY A 102 23.19 -9.01 18.28
CA GLY A 102 23.72 -8.89 16.93
C GLY A 102 23.18 -9.97 15.99
N ALA A 103 23.16 -11.22 16.43
CA ALA A 103 22.61 -12.33 15.66
C ALA A 103 21.12 -12.14 15.34
N VAL A 104 20.34 -11.72 16.34
CA VAL A 104 18.91 -11.42 16.15
C VAL A 104 18.72 -10.28 15.15
N LEU A 105 19.44 -9.16 15.28
CA LEU A 105 19.36 -8.04 14.35
C LEU A 105 19.74 -8.44 12.92
N ALA A 106 20.80 -9.24 12.75
CA ALA A 106 21.21 -9.76 11.46
C ALA A 106 20.12 -10.63 10.81
N SER A 107 19.46 -11.49 11.61
CA SER A 107 18.35 -12.32 11.12
C SER A 107 17.13 -11.48 10.69
N VAL A 108 16.77 -10.45 11.46
CA VAL A 108 15.68 -9.52 11.11
C VAL A 108 16.01 -8.79 9.82
N PHE A 109 17.24 -8.28 9.68
CA PHE A 109 17.68 -7.61 8.47
C PHE A 109 17.64 -8.54 7.25
N ALA A 110 18.07 -9.79 7.41
CA ALA A 110 18.00 -10.80 6.35
C ALA A 110 16.55 -11.07 5.91
N ILE A 111 15.61 -11.17 6.85
CA ILE A 111 14.18 -11.36 6.57
C ILE A 111 13.60 -10.14 5.84
N LEU A 112 13.95 -8.92 6.27
CA LEU A 112 13.51 -7.69 5.60
C LEU A 112 14.06 -7.59 4.18
N LEU A 113 15.35 -7.90 3.98
CA LEU A 113 15.98 -7.92 2.67
C LEU A 113 15.32 -8.95 1.75
N LEU A 114 15.02 -10.14 2.27
CA LEU A 114 14.32 -11.18 1.52
C LEU A 114 12.92 -10.72 1.09
N ASN A 115 12.14 -10.14 2.00
CA ASN A 115 10.82 -9.58 1.67
C ASN A 115 10.91 -8.47 0.61
N TYR A 116 11.91 -7.60 0.71
CA TYR A 116 12.15 -6.54 -0.28
C TYR A 116 12.45 -7.13 -1.66
N LEU A 117 13.32 -8.13 -1.74
CA LEU A 117 13.65 -8.81 -3.01
C LEU A 117 12.45 -9.55 -3.61
N ILE A 118 11.68 -10.26 -2.78
CA ILE A 118 10.44 -10.93 -3.21
C ILE A 118 9.44 -9.89 -3.73
N GLY A 119 9.26 -8.79 -3.01
CA GLY A 119 8.39 -7.69 -3.42
C GLY A 119 8.78 -7.13 -4.79
N LEU A 120 10.07 -6.88 -5.04
CA LEU A 120 10.56 -6.42 -6.34
C LEU A 120 10.28 -7.42 -7.47
N LEU A 121 10.42 -8.72 -7.22
CA LEU A 121 10.11 -9.77 -8.20
C LEU A 121 8.61 -9.84 -8.50
N LEU A 122 7.77 -9.79 -7.46
CA LEU A 122 6.32 -9.79 -7.61
C LEU A 122 5.84 -8.55 -8.38
N ILE A 123 6.32 -7.36 -8.02
CA ILE A 123 5.97 -6.11 -8.73
C ILE A 123 6.33 -6.21 -10.21
N ARG A 124 7.53 -6.69 -10.53
CA ARG A 124 7.95 -6.89 -11.93
C ARG A 124 7.08 -7.92 -12.67
N HIS A 125 6.69 -9.00 -11.99
CA HIS A 125 5.85 -10.05 -12.59
C HIS A 125 4.42 -9.56 -12.87
N TYR A 126 3.76 -8.96 -11.87
CA TYR A 126 2.39 -8.48 -11.98
C TYR A 126 2.26 -7.23 -12.84
N SER A 127 3.21 -6.29 -12.76
CA SER A 127 3.20 -5.07 -13.57
C SER A 127 3.20 -5.39 -15.07
N LYS A 128 3.97 -6.39 -15.51
CA LYS A 128 3.97 -6.80 -16.92
C LYS A 128 2.66 -7.47 -17.35
N LYS A 129 2.06 -8.30 -16.50
CA LYS A 129 0.81 -9.00 -16.81
C LYS A 129 -0.40 -8.06 -16.91
N ILE A 130 -0.40 -6.96 -16.15
CA ILE A 130 -1.52 -6.01 -16.13
C ILE A 130 -1.31 -4.89 -17.15
N ASN A 131 -0.12 -4.26 -17.19
CA ASN A 131 0.09 -3.08 -18.03
C ASN A 131 0.02 -3.36 -19.53
N GLY A 132 0.49 -4.53 -19.97
CA GLY A 132 0.50 -4.88 -21.41
C GLY A 132 -0.91 -4.91 -22.00
N PRO A 133 -1.82 -5.75 -21.47
CA PRO A 133 -3.20 -5.81 -21.93
C PRO A 133 -3.95 -4.46 -21.83
N ILE A 134 -3.76 -3.70 -20.74
CA ILE A 134 -4.41 -2.38 -20.59
C ILE A 134 -3.94 -1.40 -21.66
N GLN A 135 -2.63 -1.34 -21.95
CA GLN A 135 -2.11 -0.47 -23.01
C GLN A 135 -2.65 -0.86 -24.39
N LYS A 136 -2.82 -2.16 -24.64
CA LYS A 136 -3.41 -2.66 -25.89
C LYS A 136 -4.88 -2.22 -26.00
N LEU A 137 -5.69 -2.42 -24.96
CA LEU A 137 -7.08 -1.96 -24.92
C LEU A 137 -7.19 -0.44 -25.09
N ALA A 138 -6.34 0.33 -24.42
CA ALA A 138 -6.33 1.78 -24.54
C ALA A 138 -5.99 2.25 -25.96
N PHE A 139 -5.05 1.56 -26.63
CA PHE A 139 -4.69 1.82 -28.01
C PHE A 139 -5.84 1.48 -28.97
N GLU A 140 -6.46 0.31 -28.83
CA GLU A 140 -7.62 -0.12 -29.62
C GLU A 140 -8.81 0.86 -29.46
N ALA A 141 -9.12 1.27 -28.22
CA ALA A 141 -10.17 2.25 -27.95
C ALA A 141 -9.88 3.61 -28.61
N SER A 142 -8.61 4.02 -28.69
CA SER A 142 -8.24 5.31 -29.30
C SER A 142 -8.31 5.34 -30.82
N GLN A 143 -8.35 4.18 -31.48
CA GLN A 143 -8.43 4.07 -32.95
C GLN A 143 -9.88 4.01 -33.47
N ASP A 144 -10.87 4.31 -32.63
CA ASP A 144 -12.31 4.28 -33.00
C ASP A 144 -12.71 2.96 -33.68
N SER A 145 -12.06 1.86 -33.28
CA SER A 145 -12.13 0.57 -33.96
C SER A 145 -13.42 -0.22 -33.65
N GLY A 146 -14.30 0.35 -32.82
CA GLY A 146 -15.51 -0.32 -32.33
C GLY A 146 -15.23 -1.17 -31.09
N LEU A 147 -15.47 -2.47 -31.18
CA LEU A 147 -15.35 -3.39 -30.04
C LEU A 147 -13.89 -3.81 -29.82
N LEU A 148 -13.48 -3.81 -28.55
CA LEU A 148 -12.15 -4.24 -28.11
C LEU A 148 -11.99 -5.76 -28.19
N GLU A 149 -10.77 -6.21 -28.46
CA GLU A 149 -10.42 -7.61 -28.28
C GLU A 149 -10.41 -7.97 -26.79
N VAL A 150 -11.14 -9.02 -26.41
CA VAL A 150 -11.27 -9.42 -25.00
C VAL A 150 -10.08 -10.32 -24.62
N PRO A 151 -9.16 -9.89 -23.73
CA PRO A 151 -8.01 -10.70 -23.35
C PRO A 151 -8.42 -11.85 -22.42
N GLU A 152 -7.76 -13.01 -22.50
CA GLU A 152 -8.04 -14.15 -21.61
C GLU A 152 -7.66 -13.88 -20.15
N ALA A 153 -6.62 -13.08 -19.92
CA ALA A 153 -6.09 -12.74 -18.61
C ALA A 153 -5.35 -11.39 -18.64
N PRO A 154 -5.18 -10.72 -17.49
CA PRO A 154 -5.79 -11.03 -16.19
C PRO A 154 -7.31 -10.77 -16.17
N VAL A 155 -8.02 -11.41 -15.23
CA VAL A 155 -9.50 -11.41 -15.17
C VAL A 155 -10.06 -9.99 -15.11
N GLU A 156 -9.41 -9.13 -14.34
CA GLU A 156 -9.79 -7.74 -14.13
C GLU A 156 -9.73 -6.95 -15.45
N VAL A 157 -8.74 -7.23 -16.30
CA VAL A 157 -8.61 -6.55 -17.61
C VAL A 157 -9.60 -7.12 -18.62
N ARG A 158 -9.90 -8.41 -18.53
CA ARG A 158 -10.95 -9.06 -19.33
C ARG A 158 -12.33 -8.46 -19.05
N GLU A 159 -12.69 -8.34 -17.77
CA GLU A 159 -13.96 -7.75 -17.35
C GLU A 159 -14.09 -6.30 -17.81
N LEU A 160 -12.99 -5.53 -17.75
CA LEU A 160 -12.97 -4.17 -18.29
C LEU A 160 -13.27 -4.12 -19.79
N ALA A 161 -12.65 -5.00 -20.58
CA ALA A 161 -12.89 -5.07 -22.02
C ALA A 161 -14.36 -5.43 -22.34
N ILE A 162 -14.94 -6.39 -21.61
CA ILE A 162 -16.35 -6.79 -21.77
C ILE A 162 -17.29 -5.62 -21.46
N ASN A 163 -17.11 -4.97 -20.30
CA ASN A 163 -17.97 -3.85 -19.89
C ASN A 163 -17.86 -2.66 -20.87
N PHE A 164 -16.66 -2.38 -21.38
CA PHE A 164 -16.47 -1.36 -22.41
C PHE A 164 -17.24 -1.70 -23.69
N ASN A 165 -17.15 -2.96 -24.14
CA ASN A 165 -17.86 -3.41 -25.32
C ASN A 165 -19.38 -3.32 -25.17
N GLU A 166 -19.92 -3.62 -23.98
CA GLU A 166 -21.34 -3.43 -23.67
C GLU A 166 -21.76 -1.96 -23.74
N LEU A 167 -20.93 -1.05 -23.22
CA LEU A 167 -21.17 0.39 -23.31
C LEU A 167 -21.16 0.89 -24.76
N VAL A 168 -20.16 0.46 -25.55
CA VAL A 168 -20.07 0.82 -26.98
C VAL A 168 -21.30 0.32 -27.73
N LYS A 169 -21.73 -0.91 -27.47
CA LYS A 169 -22.94 -1.48 -28.11
C LYS A 169 -24.19 -0.68 -27.74
N SER A 170 -24.37 -0.36 -26.45
CA SER A 170 -25.51 0.44 -25.99
C SER A 170 -25.53 1.84 -26.63
N LEU A 171 -24.36 2.47 -26.78
CA LEU A 171 -24.22 3.75 -27.47
C LEU A 171 -24.57 3.64 -28.96
N GLN A 172 -24.09 2.60 -29.64
CA GLN A 172 -24.40 2.37 -31.06
C GLN A 172 -25.90 2.16 -31.27
N GLU A 173 -26.56 1.39 -30.42
CA GLU A 173 -28.02 1.18 -30.47
C GLU A 173 -28.78 2.51 -30.31
N LYS A 174 -28.35 3.38 -29.39
CA LYS A 174 -28.96 4.71 -29.22
C LYS A 174 -28.74 5.61 -30.44
N ILE A 175 -27.52 5.66 -30.96
CA ILE A 175 -27.18 6.47 -32.14
C ILE A 175 -27.99 6.00 -33.36
N GLU A 176 -28.14 4.70 -33.54
CA GLU A 176 -28.93 4.16 -34.65
C GLU A 176 -30.42 4.50 -34.49
N SER A 177 -30.96 4.39 -33.28
CA SER A 177 -32.33 4.81 -32.99
C SER A 177 -32.55 6.31 -33.25
N GLU A 178 -31.58 7.17 -32.91
CA GLU A 178 -31.65 8.62 -33.20
C GLU A 178 -31.60 8.90 -34.70
N LYS A 179 -30.77 8.17 -35.46
CA LYS A 179 -30.71 8.29 -36.93
C LYS A 179 -32.00 7.85 -37.60
N GLU A 180 -32.55 6.71 -37.18
CA GLU A 180 -33.81 6.19 -37.69
C GLU A 180 -34.95 7.19 -37.41
N PHE A 181 -35.00 7.71 -36.17
CA PHE A 181 -35.93 8.77 -35.80
C PHE A 181 -35.77 9.99 -36.73
N ALA A 182 -34.57 10.57 -36.84
CA ALA A 182 -34.32 11.74 -37.70
C ALA A 182 -34.67 11.51 -39.18
N SER A 183 -34.43 10.30 -39.70
CA SER A 183 -34.82 9.91 -41.05
C SER A 183 -36.35 9.89 -41.21
N ASN A 184 -37.05 9.22 -40.30
CA ASN A 184 -38.51 9.13 -40.31
C ASN A 184 -39.15 10.52 -40.17
N LEU A 185 -38.62 11.37 -39.28
CA LEU A 185 -39.00 12.78 -39.17
C LEU A 185 -38.88 13.49 -40.51
N SER A 186 -37.72 13.39 -41.16
CA SER A 186 -37.46 14.06 -42.44
C SER A 186 -38.43 13.62 -43.54
N HIS A 187 -38.81 12.34 -43.55
CA HIS A 187 -39.77 11.79 -44.49
C HIS A 187 -41.21 12.29 -44.23
N GLU A 188 -41.67 12.21 -42.98
CA GLU A 188 -43.02 12.63 -42.60
C GLU A 188 -43.22 14.14 -42.76
N LEU A 189 -42.19 14.96 -42.52
CA LEU A 189 -42.25 16.42 -42.73
C LEU A 189 -42.21 16.80 -44.21
N ARG A 190 -41.49 16.06 -45.06
CA ARG A 190 -41.36 16.36 -46.49
C ARG A 190 -42.71 16.34 -47.22
N THR A 191 -43.56 15.37 -46.88
CA THR A 191 -44.86 15.15 -47.53
C THR A 191 -45.81 16.37 -47.42
N PRO A 192 -46.18 16.86 -46.22
CA PRO A 192 -47.04 18.03 -46.07
C PRO A 192 -46.40 19.29 -46.66
N VAL A 193 -45.07 19.46 -46.52
CA VAL A 193 -44.35 20.60 -47.12
C VAL A 193 -44.44 20.60 -48.65
N MET A 194 -44.30 19.43 -49.29
CA MET A 194 -44.48 19.29 -50.73
C MET A 194 -45.93 19.53 -51.15
N ALA A 195 -46.90 19.05 -50.39
CA ALA A 195 -48.32 19.28 -50.65
C ALA A 195 -48.66 20.78 -50.59
N ILE A 196 -48.23 21.47 -49.53
CA ILE A 196 -48.39 22.92 -49.37
C ILE A 196 -47.78 23.67 -50.56
N SER A 197 -46.53 23.33 -50.92
CA SER A 197 -45.84 23.95 -52.06
C SER A 197 -46.56 23.71 -53.40
N GLY A 198 -47.12 22.51 -53.58
CA GLY A 198 -47.90 22.13 -54.75
C GLY A 198 -49.19 22.93 -54.89
N TYR A 199 -49.98 23.05 -53.82
CA TYR A 199 -51.22 23.84 -53.82
C TYR A 199 -50.96 25.34 -53.99
N ILE A 200 -49.91 25.89 -53.38
CA ILE A 200 -49.49 27.28 -53.62
C ILE A 200 -49.14 27.49 -55.11
N SER A 201 -48.42 26.55 -55.73
CA SER A 201 -48.04 26.63 -57.14
C SER A 201 -49.25 26.51 -58.07
N LEU A 202 -50.22 25.66 -57.74
CA LEU A 202 -51.48 25.53 -58.46
C LEU A 202 -52.27 26.84 -58.43
N LEU A 203 -52.42 27.43 -57.24
CA LEU A 203 -53.09 28.71 -57.03
C LEU A 203 -52.42 29.84 -57.83
N LYS A 204 -51.09 29.94 -57.77
CA LYS A 204 -50.33 30.94 -58.54
C LYS A 204 -50.57 30.83 -60.05
N ARG A 205 -50.76 29.63 -60.58
CA ARG A 205 -50.89 29.39 -62.02
C ARG A 205 -52.32 29.48 -62.55
N ARG A 206 -53.32 29.03 -61.78
CA ARG A 206 -54.67 28.79 -62.30
C ARG A 206 -55.80 29.54 -61.61
N ARG A 207 -55.53 30.34 -60.57
CA ARG A 207 -56.59 31.02 -59.82
C ARG A 207 -57.47 31.96 -60.66
N GLU A 208 -56.92 32.57 -61.72
CA GLU A 208 -57.65 33.54 -62.55
C GLU A 208 -58.51 32.85 -63.61
N GLU A 209 -58.03 31.72 -64.14
CA GLU A 209 -58.74 30.90 -65.12
C GLU A 209 -59.79 29.97 -64.48
N HIS A 210 -59.57 29.59 -63.22
CA HIS A 210 -60.37 28.62 -62.47
C HIS A 210 -60.61 29.12 -61.03
N PRO A 211 -61.51 30.07 -60.78
CA PRO A 211 -61.79 30.57 -59.44
C PRO A 211 -62.32 29.49 -58.48
N GLU A 212 -62.96 28.44 -59.01
CA GLU A 212 -63.51 27.31 -58.24
C GLU A 212 -62.46 26.47 -57.51
N ILE A 213 -61.19 26.47 -57.96
CA ILE A 213 -60.13 25.71 -57.28
C ILE A 213 -59.54 26.44 -56.08
N VAL A 214 -59.86 27.73 -55.89
CA VAL A 214 -59.23 28.58 -54.88
C VAL A 214 -59.61 28.13 -53.47
N GLU A 215 -60.90 28.04 -53.19
CA GLU A 215 -61.42 27.64 -51.88
C GLU A 215 -60.98 26.22 -51.52
N LYS A 216 -61.03 25.29 -52.48
CA LYS A 216 -60.57 23.92 -52.30
C LYS A 216 -59.08 23.85 -51.97
N SER A 217 -58.24 24.64 -52.65
CA SER A 217 -56.79 24.66 -52.40
C SER A 217 -56.45 25.32 -51.06
N LEU A 218 -57.20 26.36 -50.64
CA LEU A 218 -57.05 26.98 -49.32
C LEU A 218 -57.37 25.99 -48.20
N ASN A 219 -58.46 25.22 -48.34
CA ASN A 219 -58.82 24.18 -47.36
C ASN A 219 -57.74 23.09 -47.26
N TYR A 220 -57.16 22.65 -48.38
CA TYR A 220 -56.04 21.69 -48.35
C TYR A 220 -54.76 22.28 -47.71
N LEU A 221 -54.48 23.56 -47.96
CA LEU A 221 -53.34 24.25 -47.34
C LEU A 221 -53.49 24.34 -45.82
N GLU A 222 -54.70 24.66 -45.34
CA GLU A 222 -55.02 24.70 -43.91
C GLU A 222 -54.87 23.30 -43.29
N GLN A 223 -55.43 22.26 -43.93
CA GLN A 223 -55.33 20.89 -43.46
C GLN A 223 -53.89 20.38 -43.36
N GLU A 224 -53.06 20.60 -44.38
CA GLU A 224 -51.66 20.17 -44.36
C GLU A 224 -50.81 21.00 -43.39
N SER A 225 -51.16 22.27 -43.17
CA SER A 225 -50.49 23.11 -42.15
C SER A 225 -50.79 22.61 -40.73
N GLU A 226 -52.05 22.26 -40.44
CA GLU A 226 -52.41 21.70 -39.12
C GLU A 226 -51.81 20.31 -38.92
N ARG A 227 -51.72 19.50 -39.99
CA ARG A 227 -51.02 18.21 -39.97
C ARG A 227 -49.53 18.39 -39.66
N LEU A 228 -48.85 19.33 -40.32
CA LEU A 228 -47.44 19.63 -40.08
C LEU A 228 -47.21 20.09 -38.64
N LYS A 229 -48.07 20.96 -38.11
CA LYS A 229 -48.03 21.42 -36.72
C LYS A 229 -48.19 20.26 -35.74
N LYS A 230 -49.16 19.37 -35.95
CA LYS A 230 -49.38 18.19 -35.12
C LYS A 230 -48.15 17.26 -35.12
N LEU A 231 -47.55 17.01 -36.28
CA LEU A 231 -46.31 16.23 -36.38
C LEU A 231 -45.19 16.86 -35.53
N ILE A 232 -44.97 18.17 -35.62
CA ILE A 232 -43.96 18.87 -34.82
C ILE A 232 -44.24 18.76 -33.31
N GLU A 233 -45.50 18.90 -32.89
CA GLU A 233 -45.91 18.73 -31.49
C GLU A 233 -45.70 17.30 -30.98
N ASP A 234 -46.04 16.29 -31.80
CA ASP A 234 -45.82 14.87 -31.50
C ASP A 234 -44.31 14.58 -31.32
N PHE A 235 -43.44 15.26 -32.08
CA PHE A 235 -41.98 15.10 -31.93
C PHE A 235 -41.40 15.81 -30.72
N LEU A 236 -41.92 16.98 -30.35
CA LEU A 236 -41.49 17.72 -29.15
C LEU A 236 -41.92 17.06 -27.85
N THR A 237 -42.93 16.18 -27.88
CA THR A 237 -43.44 15.46 -26.71
C THR A 237 -42.79 14.08 -26.51
N LEU A 238 -42.17 13.54 -27.55
CA LEU A 238 -41.45 12.24 -27.52
C LEU A 238 -39.95 12.38 -27.22
N SER A 239 -39.40 13.60 -27.33
CA SER A 239 -38.01 13.99 -27.06
C SER A 239 -37.84 14.47 -25.62
#